data_AF-A0A672TSQ8-F1
#
_entry.id   AF-A0A672TSQ8-F1
#
_cell.length_a   1.000
_cell.length_b   1.000
_cell.length_c   1.000
_cell.angle_alpha   90.00
_cell.angle_beta   90.00
_cell.angle_gamma   90.00
#
_symmetry.space_group_name_H-M   'P 1'
#
loop_
_entity.id
_entity.type
_entity.pdbx_description
1 polymer ?
#
loop_
_entity_poly.entity_id
_entity_poly.type
_entity_poly.pdbx_seq_one_letter_code
_entity_poly.pdbx_strand_id
1 'polypeptide(L)'
;MLWAAPAPGLLVALLLLTGLSCESNHYENKRQKRTTYEDQPRLSSEQGNLVFHTGSSKNIEFRTGPLGKIKLNEEDLAELFSQVRESNTEIQELKKASGASQNTSQQVTLLTSRIESLDNQLRSLEQAIQRKACSSNPCENSGTCVNSLDGFFCLCPSN
;
A
#
# COMPACT_ATOMS: atom_id res chain seq x y z
N MET A 1 54.44 -86.13 41.85
CA MET A 1 54.62 -84.73 41.42
C MET A 1 53.43 -84.39 40.54
N LEU A 2 52.68 -83.37 40.94
CA LEU A 2 51.47 -82.89 40.29
C LEU A 2 51.78 -82.50 38.83
N TRP A 3 50.80 -82.63 37.92
CA TRP A 3 50.49 -81.67 36.85
C TRP A 3 49.04 -81.92 36.40
N ALA A 4 48.15 -80.97 36.71
CA ALA A 4 46.81 -80.90 36.16
C ALA A 4 46.87 -80.09 34.86
N ALA A 5 46.31 -80.64 33.77
CA ALA A 5 46.16 -79.96 32.49
C ALA A 5 45.17 -78.79 32.60
N PRO A 6 45.39 -77.66 31.89
CA PRO A 6 44.46 -76.54 31.92
C PRO A 6 43.24 -76.86 31.05
N ALA A 7 42.05 -76.79 31.65
CA ALA A 7 40.78 -76.94 30.94
C ALA A 7 40.57 -75.73 29.99
N PRO A 8 40.39 -75.92 28.67
CA PRO A 8 40.25 -74.83 27.70
C PRO A 8 38.98 -73.97 27.85
N GLY A 9 38.02 -74.41 28.68
CA GLY A 9 36.71 -73.76 28.80
C GLY A 9 36.68 -72.49 29.66
N LEU A 10 37.62 -72.31 30.59
CA LEU A 10 37.62 -71.18 31.52
C LEU A 10 38.09 -69.87 30.86
N LEU A 11 38.98 -69.95 29.87
CA LEU A 11 39.46 -68.79 29.10
C LEU A 11 38.38 -68.23 28.16
N VAL A 12 37.52 -69.09 27.61
CA VAL A 12 36.40 -68.67 26.72
C VAL A 12 35.31 -67.96 27.53
N ALA A 13 35.03 -68.41 28.76
CA ALA A 13 34.06 -67.75 29.64
C ALA A 13 34.55 -66.36 30.12
N LEU A 14 35.85 -66.20 30.37
CA LEU A 14 36.45 -64.90 30.71
C LEU A 14 36.43 -63.92 29.53
N LEU A 15 36.64 -64.39 28.29
CA LEU A 15 36.58 -63.57 27.09
C LEU A 15 35.17 -63.06 26.77
N LEU A 16 34.12 -63.83 27.10
CA LEU A 16 32.72 -63.42 26.91
C LEU A 16 32.27 -62.35 27.93
N LEU A 17 32.80 -62.37 29.16
CA LEU A 17 32.51 -61.34 30.16
C LEU A 17 33.24 -60.01 29.89
N THR A 18 34.36 -60.03 29.18
CA THR A 18 35.05 -58.80 28.76
C THR A 18 34.48 -58.17 27.48
N GLY A 19 33.56 -58.85 26.79
CA GLY A 19 32.96 -58.40 25.52
C GLY A 19 31.73 -57.50 25.64
N LEU A 20 31.24 -57.21 26.85
CA LEU A 20 29.97 -56.49 27.09
C LEU A 20 30.12 -55.20 27.92
N SER A 21 31.30 -54.60 27.94
CA SER A 21 31.46 -53.21 28.39
C SER A 21 32.18 -52.39 27.33
N CYS A 22 31.50 -52.22 26.18
CA CYS A 22 31.73 -51.04 25.35
C CYS A 22 30.96 -49.89 26.01
N GLU A 23 31.53 -49.31 27.07
CA GLU A 23 31.12 -47.99 27.53
C GLU A 23 31.47 -47.04 26.39
N SER A 24 30.46 -46.60 25.64
CA SER A 24 30.64 -45.56 24.63
C SER A 24 31.00 -44.27 25.37
N ASN A 25 32.28 -44.07 25.64
CA ASN A 25 32.83 -42.75 25.93
C ASN A 25 32.67 -41.93 24.66
N HIS A 26 31.48 -41.39 24.49
CA HIS A 26 31.15 -40.37 23.53
C HIS A 26 31.92 -39.12 23.98
N TYR A 27 33.21 -39.05 23.63
CA TYR A 27 33.95 -37.80 23.61
C TYR A 27 33.36 -36.95 22.49
N GLU A 28 32.16 -36.45 22.74
CA GLU A 28 31.67 -35.25 22.11
C GLU A 28 32.67 -34.18 22.54
N ASN A 29 33.70 -33.94 21.73
CA ASN A 29 34.44 -32.70 21.77
C ASN A 29 33.43 -31.62 21.40
N LYS A 30 32.61 -31.21 22.39
CA LYS A 30 31.86 -29.97 22.35
C LYS A 30 32.93 -28.91 22.22
N ARG A 31 33.19 -28.52 20.97
CA ARG A 31 34.01 -27.38 20.61
C ARG A 31 33.54 -26.26 21.52
N GLN A 32 34.33 -25.93 22.54
CA GLN A 32 33.99 -24.88 23.48
C GLN A 32 33.73 -23.63 22.64
N LYS A 33 32.48 -23.18 22.64
CA LYS A 33 32.11 -21.90 22.04
C LYS A 33 33.06 -20.90 22.71
N ARG A 34 33.97 -20.32 21.93
CA ARG A 34 34.82 -19.21 22.41
C ARG A 34 33.89 -18.22 23.08
N THR A 35 34.28 -17.69 24.24
CA THR A 35 33.53 -16.63 24.92
C THR A 35 33.37 -15.47 23.93
N THR A 36 32.17 -15.36 23.36
CA THR A 36 31.85 -14.41 22.30
C THR A 36 31.66 -13.05 22.95
N TYR A 37 32.51 -12.10 22.58
CA TYR A 37 32.28 -10.69 22.90
C TYR A 37 31.03 -10.26 22.13
N GLU A 38 29.92 -10.01 22.84
CA GLU A 38 28.62 -9.67 22.22
C GLU A 38 28.70 -8.46 21.28
N ASP A 39 29.63 -7.54 21.54
CA ASP A 39 29.78 -6.31 20.75
C ASP A 39 30.59 -6.47 19.45
N GLN A 40 31.05 -7.69 19.09
CA GLN A 40 31.78 -7.91 17.85
C GLN A 40 30.88 -8.50 16.74
N PRO A 41 31.02 -8.04 15.48
CA PRO A 41 30.27 -8.62 14.38
C PRO A 41 30.68 -10.08 14.18
N ARG A 42 29.69 -10.97 13.99
CA ARG A 42 29.91 -12.42 13.88
C ARG A 42 28.93 -13.05 12.89
N LEU A 43 29.32 -14.20 12.36
CA LEU A 43 28.50 -15.07 11.55
C LEU A 43 28.25 -16.37 12.33
N SER A 44 27.00 -16.77 12.50
CA SER A 44 26.63 -18.03 13.17
C SER A 44 25.68 -18.86 12.33
N SER A 45 25.67 -20.17 12.60
CA SER A 45 24.67 -21.10 12.06
C SER A 45 23.72 -21.48 13.18
N GLU A 46 22.46 -21.10 13.06
CA GLU A 46 21.43 -21.29 14.08
C GLU A 46 20.23 -22.00 13.45
N GLN A 47 19.97 -23.25 13.86
CA GLN A 47 18.86 -24.07 13.36
C GLN A 47 18.84 -24.22 11.82
N GLY A 48 20.02 -24.23 11.18
CA GLY A 48 20.17 -24.30 9.72
C GLY A 48 20.15 -22.95 9.00
N ASN A 49 19.89 -21.84 9.71
CA ASN A 49 19.98 -20.50 9.16
C ASN A 49 21.39 -19.93 9.32
N LEU A 50 21.83 -19.15 8.33
CA LEU A 50 23.03 -18.34 8.43
C LEU A 50 22.67 -16.96 8.97
N VAL A 51 23.18 -16.59 10.15
CA VAL A 51 22.83 -15.36 10.85
C VAL A 51 24.04 -14.44 10.94
N PHE A 52 23.84 -13.19 10.54
CA PHE A 52 24.81 -12.12 10.70
C PHE A 52 24.43 -11.30 11.94
N HIS A 53 25.30 -11.28 12.94
CA HIS A 53 25.12 -10.46 14.13
C HIS A 53 26.07 -9.27 14.07
N THR A 54 25.60 -8.13 14.54
CA THR A 54 26.40 -6.90 14.70
C THR A 54 26.49 -6.53 16.18
N GLY A 55 27.56 -5.84 16.56
CA GLY A 55 27.63 -5.21 17.87
C GLY A 55 26.64 -4.06 18.03
N SER A 56 26.44 -3.63 19.27
CA SER A 56 25.64 -2.45 19.59
C SER A 56 26.07 -1.26 18.73
N SER A 57 25.12 -0.66 18.00
CA SER A 57 25.37 0.50 17.11
C SER A 57 26.32 0.23 15.93
N LYS A 58 26.38 -1.01 15.43
CA LYS A 58 27.13 -1.38 14.22
C LYS A 58 26.19 -1.84 13.11
N ASN A 59 26.64 -1.68 11.87
CA ASN A 59 25.90 -2.07 10.67
C ASN A 59 26.56 -3.28 10.00
N ILE A 60 25.78 -3.95 9.16
CA ILE A 60 26.32 -4.87 8.15
C ILE A 60 26.47 -4.07 6.87
N GLU A 61 27.69 -3.98 6.36
CA GLU A 61 27.98 -3.26 5.12
C GLU A 61 28.47 -4.23 4.05
N PHE A 62 27.74 -4.29 2.94
CA PHE A 62 28.17 -4.99 1.73
C PHE A 62 28.59 -3.95 0.71
N ARG A 63 29.83 -4.03 0.25
CA ARG A 63 30.40 -3.12 -0.74
C ARG A 63 30.89 -3.94 -1.92
N THR A 64 30.50 -3.55 -3.13
CA THR A 64 30.93 -4.20 -4.36
C THR A 64 31.82 -3.26 -5.17
N GLY A 65 32.64 -3.84 -6.04
CA GLY A 65 33.34 -3.06 -7.07
C GLY A 65 32.39 -2.55 -8.16
N PRO A 66 32.90 -1.81 -9.16
CA PRO A 66 32.07 -1.13 -10.17
C PRO A 66 31.10 -2.04 -10.96
N LEU A 67 31.44 -3.32 -11.12
CA LEU A 67 30.61 -4.33 -11.81
C LEU A 67 30.04 -5.38 -10.87
N GLY A 68 30.33 -5.30 -9.57
CA GLY A 68 29.87 -6.27 -8.59
C GLY A 68 28.44 -5.97 -8.15
N LYS A 69 27.64 -7.02 -7.97
CA LYS A 69 26.22 -6.96 -7.61
C LYS A 69 25.98 -7.68 -6.29
N ILE A 70 25.03 -7.18 -5.50
CA ILE A 70 24.51 -7.89 -4.34
C ILE A 70 23.17 -8.47 -4.77
N LYS A 71 23.09 -9.80 -4.80
CA LYS A 71 21.85 -10.49 -5.12
C LYS A 71 21.25 -11.13 -3.87
N LEU A 72 19.94 -11.02 -3.73
CA LEU A 72 19.16 -11.78 -2.75
C LEU A 72 18.33 -12.78 -3.53
N ASN A 73 18.60 -14.08 -3.34
CA ASN A 73 18.19 -15.12 -4.27
C ASN A 73 18.72 -14.81 -5.68
N GLU A 74 17.83 -14.66 -6.66
CA GLU A 74 18.19 -14.35 -8.06
C GLU A 74 17.99 -12.86 -8.43
N GLU A 75 17.51 -12.04 -7.49
CA GLU A 75 17.19 -10.64 -7.72
C GLU A 75 18.39 -9.74 -7.41
N ASP A 76 18.67 -8.78 -8.31
CA ASP A 76 19.69 -7.75 -8.09
C ASP A 76 19.10 -6.61 -7.25
N LEU A 77 19.68 -6.38 -6.07
CA LEU A 77 19.18 -5.39 -5.14
C LEU A 77 19.23 -3.96 -5.72
N ALA A 78 20.20 -3.66 -6.60
CA ALA A 78 20.29 -2.36 -7.26
C ALA A 78 19.17 -2.14 -8.29
N GLU A 79 18.76 -3.20 -8.97
CA GLU A 79 17.63 -3.19 -9.90
C GLU A 79 16.32 -2.99 -9.16
N LEU A 80 16.13 -3.71 -8.04
CA LEU A 80 14.94 -3.56 -7.19
C LEU A 80 14.79 -2.13 -6.66
N PHE A 81 15.87 -1.52 -6.15
CA PHE A 81 15.82 -0.12 -5.69
C PHE A 81 15.55 0.89 -6.81
N SER A 82 15.98 0.59 -8.03
CA SER A 82 15.69 1.43 -9.21
C SER A 82 14.21 1.35 -9.57
N GLN A 83 13.63 0.16 -9.60
CA GLN A 83 12.19 -0.05 -9.83
C GLN A 83 11.32 0.65 -8.78
N VAL A 84 11.67 0.54 -7.50
CA VAL A 84 10.93 1.24 -6.43
C VAL A 84 10.98 2.76 -6.59
N ARG A 85 12.13 3.30 -6.99
CA ARG A 85 12.28 4.74 -7.24
C ARG A 85 11.40 5.20 -8.40
N GLU A 86 11.43 4.46 -9.51
CA GLU A 86 10.65 4.76 -10.71
C GLU A 86 9.15 4.71 -10.44
N SER A 87 8.67 3.65 -9.78
CA SER A 87 7.27 3.53 -9.37
C SER A 87 6.79 4.70 -8.50
N ASN A 88 7.63 5.19 -7.57
CA ASN A 88 7.29 6.36 -6.76
C ASN A 88 7.13 7.64 -7.61
N THR A 89 7.93 7.81 -8.66
CA THR A 89 7.81 8.97 -9.57
C THR A 89 6.54 8.93 -10.39
N GLU A 90 6.16 7.75 -10.91
CA GLU A 90 4.91 7.57 -11.66
C GLU A 90 3.69 7.88 -10.79
N ILE A 91 3.68 7.41 -9.53
CA ILE A 91 2.61 7.69 -8.58
C ILE A 91 2.49 9.19 -8.30
N GLN A 92 3.60 9.93 -8.27
CA GLN A 92 3.58 11.38 -8.07
C GLN A 92 2.97 12.12 -9.27
N GLU A 93 3.28 11.71 -10.50
CA GLU A 93 2.71 12.30 -11.71
C GLU A 93 1.21 11.99 -11.85
N LEU A 94 0.78 10.78 -11.51
CA LEU A 94 -0.64 10.42 -11.49
C LEU A 94 -1.45 11.26 -10.49
N LYS A 95 -0.86 11.60 -9.33
CA LYS A 95 -1.48 12.52 -8.36
C LYS A 95 -1.61 13.96 -8.88
N LYS A 96 -0.69 14.42 -9.72
CA LYS A 96 -0.81 15.74 -10.36
C LYS A 96 -1.92 15.74 -11.41
N ALA A 97 -2.00 14.68 -12.22
CA ALA A 97 -3.05 14.51 -13.22
C ALA A 97 -4.45 14.47 -12.58
N SER A 98 -4.60 13.78 -11.44
CA SER A 98 -5.88 13.76 -10.72
C SER A 98 -6.26 15.12 -10.12
N GLY A 99 -5.29 15.90 -9.62
CA GLY A 99 -5.53 17.28 -9.17
C GLY A 99 -6.03 18.20 -10.28
N ALA A 100 -5.47 18.11 -11.48
CA ALA A 100 -5.95 18.85 -12.66
C ALA A 100 -7.39 18.46 -13.04
N SER A 101 -7.70 17.16 -12.99
CA SER A 101 -9.05 16.63 -13.26
C SER A 101 -10.11 17.12 -12.26
N GLN A 102 -9.74 17.34 -10.99
CA GLN A 102 -10.67 17.88 -9.99
C GLN A 102 -11.01 19.35 -10.26
N ASN A 103 -10.03 20.16 -10.65
CA ASN A 103 -10.25 21.56 -11.02
C ASN A 103 -11.19 21.70 -12.23
N THR A 104 -11.03 20.84 -13.24
CA THR A 104 -11.97 20.80 -14.39
C THR A 104 -13.38 20.40 -13.97
N SER A 105 -13.54 19.42 -13.05
CA SER A 105 -14.86 19.03 -12.56
C SER A 105 -15.56 20.19 -11.84
N GLN A 106 -14.83 20.97 -11.04
CA GLN A 106 -15.36 22.14 -10.36
C GLN A 106 -15.81 23.22 -11.34
N GLN A 107 -15.03 23.47 -12.40
CA GLN A 107 -15.41 24.40 -13.46
C GLN A 107 -16.67 23.94 -14.20
N VAL A 108 -16.79 22.63 -14.49
CA VAL A 108 -18.01 22.08 -15.11
C VAL A 108 -19.21 22.30 -14.22
N THR A 109 -19.13 22.02 -12.91
CA THR A 109 -20.23 22.28 -11.97
C THR A 109 -20.63 23.75 -11.92
N LEU A 110 -19.65 24.67 -11.96
CA LEU A 110 -19.91 26.11 -12.00
C LEU A 110 -20.59 26.55 -13.31
N LEU A 111 -20.18 25.98 -14.43
CA LEU A 111 -20.80 26.26 -15.72
C LEU A 111 -22.24 25.74 -15.77
N THR A 112 -22.50 24.54 -15.23
CA THR A 112 -23.85 23.98 -15.12
C THR A 112 -24.77 24.90 -14.33
N SER A 113 -24.35 25.38 -13.15
CA SER A 113 -25.18 26.27 -12.33
C SER A 113 -25.45 27.63 -12.99
N ARG A 114 -24.49 28.16 -13.75
CA ARG A 114 -24.70 29.36 -14.59
C ARG A 114 -25.71 29.12 -15.70
N ILE A 115 -25.64 27.97 -16.38
CA ILE A 115 -26.60 27.62 -17.43
C ILE A 115 -28.00 27.50 -16.84
N GLU A 116 -28.15 26.83 -15.69
CA GLU A 116 -29.44 26.74 -14.99
C GLU A 116 -29.99 28.11 -14.58
N SER A 117 -29.13 29.01 -14.08
CA SER A 117 -29.53 30.37 -13.76
C SER A 117 -30.03 31.13 -15.00
N LEU A 118 -29.32 31.00 -16.12
CA LEU A 118 -29.69 31.64 -17.38
C LEU A 118 -31.00 31.06 -17.94
N ASP A 119 -31.20 29.75 -17.85
CA ASP A 119 -32.45 29.09 -18.26
C ASP A 119 -33.64 29.63 -17.45
N ASN A 120 -33.49 29.73 -16.12
CA ASN A 120 -34.53 30.28 -15.25
C ASN A 120 -34.85 31.74 -15.59
N GLN A 121 -33.84 32.57 -15.88
CA GLN A 121 -34.06 33.94 -16.31
C GLN A 121 -34.81 34.01 -17.64
N LEU A 122 -34.45 33.14 -18.59
CA LEU A 122 -35.11 33.08 -19.89
C LEU A 122 -36.58 32.68 -19.76
N ARG A 123 -36.88 31.67 -18.93
CA ARG A 123 -38.26 31.23 -18.65
C ARG A 123 -39.10 32.32 -18.00
N SER A 124 -38.53 33.09 -17.07
CA SER A 124 -39.23 34.23 -16.46
C SER A 124 -39.57 35.31 -17.49
N LEU A 125 -38.64 35.59 -18.42
CA LEU A 125 -38.86 36.57 -19.47
C LEU A 125 -39.95 36.10 -20.45
N GLU A 126 -39.91 34.83 -20.84
CA GLU A 126 -40.93 34.23 -21.71
C GLU A 126 -42.32 34.29 -21.07
N GLN A 127 -42.43 34.00 -19.77
CA GLN A 127 -43.68 34.11 -19.03
C GLN A 127 -44.24 35.52 -18.99
N ALA A 128 -43.39 36.55 -18.84
CA ALA A 128 -43.82 37.94 -18.85
C ALA A 128 -44.45 38.31 -20.21
N ILE A 129 -43.82 37.88 -21.31
CA ILE A 129 -44.32 38.15 -22.67
C ILE A 129 -45.64 37.42 -22.96
N GLN A 130 -45.79 36.19 -22.47
CA GLN A 130 -46.98 35.37 -22.73
C GLN A 130 -48.17 35.69 -21.80
N ARG A 131 -47.98 36.52 -20.78
CA ARG A 131 -49.01 36.84 -19.80
C ARG A 131 -50.15 37.66 -20.43
N LYS A 132 -51.36 37.10 -20.44
CA LYS A 132 -52.58 37.78 -20.92
C LYS A 132 -53.44 38.27 -19.75
N ALA A 133 -53.05 39.38 -19.14
CA ALA A 133 -53.74 39.95 -17.99
C ALA A 133 -55.21 40.33 -18.25
N CYS A 134 -55.60 40.61 -19.50
CA CYS A 134 -56.97 40.93 -19.87
C CYS A 134 -57.91 39.71 -20.03
N SER A 135 -57.44 38.47 -19.86
CA SER A 135 -58.27 37.28 -20.10
C SER A 135 -59.51 37.20 -19.18
N SER A 136 -59.45 37.81 -18.00
CA SER A 136 -60.55 37.86 -17.04
C SER A 136 -61.37 39.15 -17.11
N ASN A 137 -61.10 40.03 -18.08
CA ASN A 137 -61.70 41.37 -18.19
C ASN A 137 -61.75 42.14 -16.85
N PRO A 138 -60.59 42.45 -16.24
CA PRO A 138 -60.53 43.10 -14.92
C PRO A 138 -60.95 44.58 -14.90
N CYS A 139 -61.37 45.16 -16.04
CA CYS A 139 -61.72 46.57 -16.14
C CYS A 139 -63.20 46.82 -15.80
N GLU A 140 -63.44 47.73 -14.87
CA GLU A 140 -64.78 48.14 -14.42
C GLU A 140 -65.37 49.27 -15.29
N ASN A 141 -66.65 49.61 -15.08
CA ASN A 141 -67.35 50.73 -15.73
C ASN A 141 -67.30 50.70 -17.26
N SER A 142 -67.41 49.51 -17.85
CA SER A 142 -67.35 49.31 -19.31
C SER A 142 -66.03 49.80 -19.95
N GLY A 143 -64.94 49.85 -19.18
CA GLY A 143 -63.60 50.14 -19.71
C GLY A 143 -63.06 49.03 -20.61
N THR A 144 -62.31 49.40 -21.65
CA THR A 144 -61.65 48.44 -22.56
C THR A 144 -60.29 48.03 -22.00
N CYS A 145 -60.07 46.73 -21.79
CA CYS A 145 -58.80 46.20 -21.30
C CYS A 145 -57.76 46.03 -22.42
N VAL A 146 -56.54 46.49 -22.17
CA VAL A 146 -55.38 46.32 -23.07
C VAL A 146 -54.24 45.63 -22.31
N ASN A 147 -53.73 44.52 -22.86
CA ASN A 147 -52.59 43.81 -22.27
C ASN A 147 -51.30 44.65 -22.37
N SER A 148 -50.44 44.51 -21.37
CA SER A 148 -49.10 45.11 -21.31
C SER A 148 -48.08 44.07 -20.85
N LEU A 149 -46.78 44.32 -21.08
CA LEU A 149 -45.70 43.39 -20.76
C LEU A 149 -45.68 42.99 -19.27
N ASP A 150 -46.00 43.94 -18.38
CA ASP A 150 -46.01 43.74 -16.93
C ASP A 150 -47.43 43.75 -16.33
N GLY A 151 -48.49 43.69 -17.14
CA GLY A 151 -49.87 43.77 -16.63
C GLY A 151 -50.94 44.15 -17.65
N PHE A 152 -51.82 45.07 -17.27
CA PHE A 152 -52.90 45.57 -18.13
C PHE A 152 -53.18 47.06 -17.88
N PHE A 153 -53.81 47.70 -18.87
CA PHE A 153 -54.36 49.05 -18.76
C PHE A 153 -55.84 49.03 -19.11
N CYS A 154 -56.63 49.89 -18.46
CA CYS A 154 -58.06 50.10 -18.77
C CYS A 154 -58.25 51.44 -19.44
N LEU A 155 -58.88 51.43 -20.61
CA LEU A 155 -59.27 52.63 -21.34
C LEU A 155 -60.74 52.94 -21.04
N CYS A 156 -61.01 54.07 -20.40
CA CYS A 156 -62.37 54.51 -20.12
C CYS A 156 -62.99 55.18 -21.35
N PRO A 157 -64.28 54.95 -21.63
CA PRO A 157 -64.99 55.69 -22.67
C PRO A 157 -65.06 57.19 -22.30
N SER A 158 -65.01 58.05 -23.32
CA SER A 158 -65.25 59.49 -23.14
C SER A 158 -66.73 59.74 -22.86
N ASN A 159 -67.04 60.53 -21.83
CA ASN A 159 -68.39 60.96 -21.50
C ASN A 159 -68.93 61.98 -22.52
#